data_AF-A0A3B5M6Y2-F1
#
_entry.id   AF-A0A3B5M6Y2-F1
#
_cell.length_a   1.000
_cell.length_b   1.000
_cell.length_c   1.000
_cell.angle_alpha   90.00
_cell.angle_beta   90.00
_cell.angle_gamma   90.00
#
_symmetry.space_group_name_H-M   'P 1'
#
loop_
_entity.id
_entity.type
_entity.pdbx_description
1 polymer ?
#
loop_
_entity_poly.entity_id
_entity_poly.type
_entity_poly.pdbx_seq_one_letter_code
_entity_poly.pdbx_strand_id
1 'polypeptide(L)'
;MEVKTSLLDNMIGVGDMVLLEPLTEDSFLENLKKRFDHNEIYTYIGSVVISLNPYRSLPIYTPDKVEEYRNRNFYELSPHIHIKRNLKLFIITQCLIIIGEQKASKLVMSYVAAVCGKGQEVNKVKEQLLQSNPVLEAFGNAKTVRNDNSSRFSLY
;
A
#
# COMPACT_ATOMS: atom_id res chain seq x y z
N MET A 1 19.67 -20.43 -11.53
CA MET A 1 18.65 -21.30 -10.90
C MET A 1 17.39 -20.44 -10.78
N GLU A 2 16.50 -20.53 -11.76
CA GLU A 2 15.29 -19.70 -11.82
C GLU A 2 14.32 -20.16 -10.73
N VAL A 3 13.97 -19.26 -9.83
CA VAL A 3 13.03 -19.52 -8.74
C VAL A 3 11.63 -19.63 -9.35
N LYS A 4 11.22 -20.86 -9.68
CA LYS A 4 9.84 -21.23 -10.02
C LYS A 4 9.02 -21.36 -8.74
N THR A 5 8.68 -20.25 -8.09
CA THR A 5 7.53 -20.22 -7.17
C THR A 5 6.42 -19.52 -7.93
N SER A 6 5.56 -20.32 -8.58
CA SER A 6 4.34 -19.80 -9.18
C SER A 6 3.44 -19.28 -8.06
N LEU A 7 2.95 -18.05 -8.20
CA LEU A 7 1.99 -17.42 -7.28
C LEU A 7 0.78 -18.30 -6.93
N LEU A 8 0.41 -19.21 -7.81
CA LEU A 8 -0.81 -20.01 -7.70
C LEU A 8 -0.78 -21.04 -6.55
N ASP A 9 0.40 -21.48 -6.11
CA ASP A 9 0.48 -22.65 -5.21
C ASP A 9 0.13 -22.33 -3.74
N ASN A 10 0.19 -21.06 -3.33
CA ASN A 10 -0.14 -20.63 -1.95
C ASN A 10 -1.09 -19.42 -1.89
N MET A 11 -1.76 -19.09 -3.00
CA MET A 11 -2.62 -17.90 -3.04
C MET A 11 -3.94 -18.11 -2.30
N ILE A 12 -4.11 -17.33 -1.24
CA ILE A 12 -5.36 -17.28 -0.49
C ILE A 12 -6.35 -16.43 -1.27
N GLY A 13 -7.38 -17.07 -1.84
CA GLY A 13 -8.33 -16.40 -2.72
C GLY A 13 -7.67 -15.89 -4.01
N VAL A 14 -8.27 -14.88 -4.62
CA VAL A 14 -7.79 -14.28 -5.88
C VAL A 14 -7.00 -13.01 -5.55
N GLY A 15 -5.72 -13.01 -5.92
CA GLY A 15 -4.77 -11.93 -5.62
C GLY A 15 -4.82 -10.79 -6.63
N ASP A 16 -5.31 -11.03 -7.84
CA ASP A 16 -5.66 -10.01 -8.82
C ASP A 16 -7.14 -10.14 -9.18
N MET A 17 -7.94 -9.15 -8.83
CA MET A 17 -9.39 -9.15 -9.04
C MET A 17 -9.78 -9.19 -10.51
N VAL A 18 -8.86 -8.90 -11.44
CA VAL A 18 -9.10 -9.09 -12.88
C VAL A 18 -9.36 -10.56 -13.22
N LEU A 19 -8.85 -11.49 -12.41
CA LEU A 19 -9.04 -12.94 -12.56
C LEU A 19 -10.25 -13.47 -11.79
N LEU A 20 -11.02 -12.61 -11.13
CA LEU A 20 -12.19 -13.02 -10.33
C LEU A 20 -13.38 -13.32 -11.25
N GLU A 21 -13.92 -14.53 -11.15
CA GLU A 21 -15.09 -14.95 -11.93
C GLU A 21 -16.07 -15.75 -11.04
N PRO A 22 -17.36 -15.39 -10.98
CA PRO A 22 -17.99 -14.21 -11.60
C PRO A 22 -17.58 -12.90 -10.90
N LEU A 23 -17.46 -11.81 -11.65
CA LEU A 23 -17.20 -10.47 -11.09
C LEU A 23 -18.51 -9.83 -10.64
N THR A 24 -18.91 -10.10 -9.40
CA THR A 24 -20.05 -9.46 -8.72
C THR A 24 -19.57 -8.74 -7.46
N GLU A 25 -20.37 -7.81 -6.93
CA GLU A 25 -20.02 -7.12 -5.68
C GLU A 25 -19.87 -8.12 -4.51
N ASP A 26 -20.75 -9.12 -4.45
CA ASP A 26 -20.70 -10.17 -3.44
C ASP A 26 -19.41 -11.00 -3.53
N SER A 27 -19.03 -11.48 -4.72
CA SER A 27 -17.81 -12.27 -4.89
C SER A 27 -16.55 -11.43 -4.61
N PHE A 28 -16.59 -10.15 -4.93
CA PHE A 28 -15.52 -9.21 -4.65
C PHE A 28 -15.33 -9.01 -3.13
N LEU A 29 -16.43 -8.77 -2.41
CA LEU A 29 -16.42 -8.61 -0.95
C LEU A 29 -16.01 -9.91 -0.24
N GLU A 30 -16.50 -11.06 -0.71
CA GLU A 30 -16.12 -12.37 -0.17
C GLU A 30 -14.63 -12.64 -0.35
N ASN A 31 -14.07 -12.32 -1.53
CA ASN A 31 -12.64 -12.49 -1.77
C ASN A 31 -11.78 -11.58 -0.88
N LEU A 32 -12.16 -10.30 -0.75
CA LEU A 32 -11.49 -9.37 0.16
C LEU A 32 -11.57 -9.83 1.60
N LYS A 33 -12.73 -10.30 2.05
CA LYS A 33 -12.94 -10.83 3.40
C LYS A 33 -12.07 -12.06 3.65
N LYS A 34 -12.10 -13.04 2.75
CA LYS A 34 -11.28 -14.25 2.83
C LYS A 34 -9.80 -13.94 2.93
N ARG A 35 -9.30 -12.98 2.13
CA ARG A 35 -7.91 -12.53 2.18
C ARG A 35 -7.60 -11.82 3.50
N PHE A 36 -8.46 -10.91 3.92
CA PHE A 36 -8.30 -10.17 5.18
C PHE A 36 -8.23 -11.09 6.40
N ASP A 37 -9.08 -12.11 6.46
CA ASP A 37 -9.11 -13.10 7.54
C ASP A 37 -7.78 -13.87 7.67
N HIS A 38 -7.04 -14.00 6.57
CA HIS A 38 -5.72 -14.63 6.53
C HIS A 38 -4.56 -13.63 6.58
N ASN A 39 -4.79 -12.38 6.98
CA ASN A 39 -3.80 -11.30 7.04
C ASN A 39 -3.28 -10.79 5.68
N GLU A 40 -3.93 -11.16 4.58
CA GLU A 40 -3.62 -10.65 3.24
C GLU A 40 -4.40 -9.34 3.01
N ILE A 41 -3.80 -8.22 3.42
CA ILE A 41 -4.46 -6.90 3.37
C ILE A 41 -4.35 -6.20 2.00
N TYR A 42 -3.45 -6.68 1.15
CA TYR A 42 -3.19 -6.12 -0.16
C TYR A 42 -3.79 -7.02 -1.23
N THR A 43 -4.44 -6.42 -2.23
CA THR A 43 -4.98 -7.14 -3.39
C THR A 43 -4.81 -6.28 -4.64
N TYR A 44 -4.50 -6.89 -5.78
CA TYR A 44 -4.36 -6.17 -7.05
C TYR A 44 -5.69 -6.06 -7.80
N ILE A 45 -5.81 -4.97 -8.55
CA ILE A 45 -6.71 -4.85 -9.69
C ILE A 45 -5.81 -4.43 -10.87
N GLY A 46 -5.23 -5.41 -11.56
CA GLY A 46 -4.19 -5.19 -12.56
C GLY A 46 -3.01 -4.38 -12.01
N SER A 47 -2.95 -3.08 -12.34
CA SER A 47 -1.89 -2.17 -11.88
C SER A 47 -2.20 -1.40 -10.59
N VAL A 48 -3.45 -1.47 -10.10
CA VAL A 48 -3.91 -0.78 -8.89
C VAL A 48 -3.76 -1.70 -7.68
N VAL A 49 -3.38 -1.14 -6.54
CA VAL A 49 -3.28 -1.86 -5.26
C VAL A 49 -4.41 -1.42 -4.34
N ILE A 50 -5.25 -2.36 -3.93
CA ILE A 50 -6.19 -2.18 -2.83
C ILE A 50 -5.46 -2.50 -1.53
N SER A 51 -5.57 -1.61 -0.55
CA SER A 51 -5.08 -1.80 0.81
C SER A 51 -6.24 -1.75 1.78
N LEU A 52 -6.50 -2.85 2.47
CA LEU A 52 -7.41 -2.88 3.62
C LEU A 52 -6.64 -2.54 4.89
N ASN A 53 -7.26 -1.81 5.80
CA ASN A 53 -6.63 -1.44 7.07
C ASN A 53 -6.84 -2.57 8.10
N PRO A 54 -5.79 -3.27 8.56
CA PRO A 54 -5.93 -4.34 9.56
C PRO A 54 -6.18 -3.84 10.98
N TYR A 55 -6.05 -2.53 11.25
CA TYR A 55 -6.06 -1.93 12.60
C TYR A 55 -5.06 -2.54 13.60
N ARG A 56 -4.12 -3.35 13.11
CA ARG A 56 -3.01 -3.95 13.86
C ARG A 56 -1.72 -3.87 13.06
N SER A 57 -0.59 -3.85 13.75
CA SER A 57 0.71 -3.96 13.09
C SER A 57 0.92 -5.37 12.56
N LEU A 58 1.13 -5.50 11.26
CA LEU A 58 1.46 -6.77 10.61
C LEU A 58 2.98 -6.88 10.40
N PRO A 59 3.58 -8.07 10.53
CA PRO A 59 5.03 -8.29 10.34
C PRO A 59 5.44 -8.31 8.86
N ILE A 60 4.82 -7.46 8.04
CA ILE A 60 5.03 -7.36 6.58
C ILE A 60 5.88 -6.14 6.19
N TYR A 61 6.07 -5.20 7.12
CA TYR A 61 6.86 -3.98 6.92
C TYR A 61 8.30 -4.13 7.45
N THR A 62 8.87 -5.32 7.37
CA THR A 62 10.26 -5.56 7.79
C THR A 62 11.26 -5.16 6.68
N PRO A 63 12.50 -4.77 7.04
CA PRO A 63 13.54 -4.50 6.05
C PRO A 63 13.78 -5.68 5.10
N ASP A 64 13.67 -6.91 5.60
CA ASP A 64 13.82 -8.13 4.81
C ASP A 64 12.78 -8.21 3.69
N LYS A 65 11.51 -7.88 4.00
CA LYS A 65 10.43 -7.80 3.02
C LYS A 65 10.65 -6.67 2.01
N VAL A 66 11.25 -5.55 2.42
CA VAL A 66 11.61 -4.47 1.48
C VAL A 66 12.64 -4.95 0.46
N GLU A 67 13.64 -5.72 0.90
CA GLU A 67 14.67 -6.26 0.00
C GLU A 67 14.11 -7.39 -0.88
N GLU A 68 13.24 -8.25 -0.35
CA GLU A 68 12.57 -9.32 -1.11
C GLU A 68 11.80 -8.76 -2.32
N TYR A 69 11.07 -7.66 -2.11
CA TYR A 69 10.27 -6.99 -3.14
C TYR A 69 11.08 -6.03 -4.02
N ARG A 70 12.36 -5.80 -3.70
CA ARG A 70 13.23 -4.90 -4.47
C ARG A 70 13.56 -5.53 -5.83
N ASN A 71 13.28 -4.80 -6.91
CA ASN A 71 13.58 -5.17 -8.30
C ASN A 71 12.89 -6.45 -8.80
N ARG A 72 11.76 -6.84 -8.18
CA ARG A 72 10.91 -7.93 -8.66
C ARG A 72 9.85 -7.42 -9.63
N ASN A 73 9.47 -8.26 -10.59
CA ASN A 73 8.39 -7.90 -11.52
C ASN A 73 7.02 -7.97 -10.84
N PHE A 74 6.06 -7.23 -11.40
CA PHE A 74 4.64 -7.46 -11.10
C PHE A 74 4.33 -8.94 -11.37
N TYR A 75 3.60 -9.57 -10.46
CA TYR A 75 3.22 -11.00 -10.50
C TYR A 75 4.31 -12.04 -10.18
N GLU A 76 5.50 -11.64 -9.70
CA GLU A 76 6.46 -12.62 -9.12
C GLU A 76 6.20 -12.87 -7.63
N LEU A 77 5.63 -11.89 -6.93
CA LEU A 77 5.39 -11.91 -5.48
C LEU A 77 3.96 -11.55 -5.14
N SER A 78 3.50 -11.99 -3.97
CA SER A 78 2.17 -11.70 -3.45
C SER A 78 1.90 -10.20 -3.40
N PRO A 79 0.63 -9.77 -3.51
CA PRO A 79 0.32 -8.36 -3.54
C PRO A 79 0.88 -7.59 -2.35
N HIS A 80 1.64 -6.54 -2.62
CA HIS A 80 2.21 -5.67 -1.58
C HIS A 80 2.43 -4.26 -2.09
N ILE A 81 2.41 -3.30 -1.15
CA ILE A 81 2.73 -1.88 -1.42
C ILE A 81 4.19 -1.65 -1.82
N HIS A 82 5.05 -2.64 -1.55
CA HIS A 82 6.48 -2.57 -1.81
C HIS A 82 6.84 -2.89 -3.27
N ILE A 83 5.87 -3.21 -4.14
CA ILE A 83 6.20 -3.43 -5.54
C ILE A 83 6.70 -2.13 -6.18
N LYS A 84 7.97 -2.17 -6.58
CA LYS A 84 8.63 -1.11 -7.31
C LYS A 84 8.29 -1.28 -8.78
N ARG A 85 7.49 -0.38 -9.36
CA ARG A 85 7.50 -0.19 -10.81
C ARG A 85 8.89 0.35 -11.14
N ASN A 86 9.65 -0.34 -12.01
CA ASN A 86 11.05 -0.03 -12.35
C ASN A 86 11.31 1.48 -12.52
N LEU A 87 11.71 2.13 -11.41
CA LEU A 87 11.93 3.58 -11.31
C LEU A 87 13.10 4.06 -12.18
N LYS A 88 13.93 3.14 -12.68
CA LYS A 88 15.09 3.46 -13.52
C LYS A 88 14.74 3.78 -14.96
N LEU A 89 13.57 3.37 -15.47
CA LEU A 89 13.30 3.44 -16.91
C LEU A 89 12.52 4.68 -17.35
N PHE A 90 11.90 5.43 -16.43
CA PHE A 90 11.06 6.56 -16.80
C PHE A 90 11.34 7.78 -15.91
N ILE A 91 11.91 8.80 -16.54
CA ILE A 91 11.94 10.20 -16.09
C ILE A 91 10.50 10.73 -16.19
N ILE A 92 9.59 10.19 -15.39
CA ILE A 92 8.20 10.65 -15.35
C ILE A 92 7.85 10.82 -13.87
N THR A 93 7.38 12.01 -13.51
CA THR A 93 6.80 12.32 -12.20
C THR A 93 5.74 11.27 -11.87
N GLN A 94 6.00 10.44 -10.86
CA GLN A 94 5.04 9.45 -10.39
C GLN A 94 4.11 10.11 -9.39
N CYS A 95 2.82 10.13 -9.69
CA CYS A 95 1.78 10.52 -8.75
C CYS A 95 1.19 9.25 -8.15
N LEU A 96 1.37 9.05 -6.83
CA LEU A 96 0.65 8.03 -6.10
C LEU A 96 -0.63 8.65 -5.55
N ILE A 97 -1.76 8.25 -6.09
CA ILE A 97 -3.07 8.68 -5.59
C ILE A 97 -3.51 7.69 -4.51
N ILE A 98 -3.58 8.17 -3.27
CA ILE A 98 -4.13 7.40 -2.15
C ILE A 98 -5.56 7.87 -1.95
N ILE A 99 -6.52 7.02 -2.31
CA ILE A 99 -7.94 7.27 -2.12
C ILE A 99 -8.38 6.45 -0.91
N GLY A 100 -8.57 7.10 0.24
CA GLY A 100 -8.96 6.42 1.47
C GLY A 100 -8.55 7.19 2.72
N GLU A 101 -8.71 6.55 3.88
CA GLU A 101 -8.38 7.18 5.17
C GLU A 101 -6.87 7.44 5.33
N GLN A 102 -6.57 8.48 6.11
CA GLN A 102 -5.24 9.04 6.43
C GLN A 102 -4.17 8.01 6.86
N LYS A 103 -4.54 6.80 7.30
CA LYS A 103 -3.57 5.78 7.74
C LYS A 103 -2.77 5.18 6.57
N ALA A 104 -3.35 5.10 5.38
CA ALA A 104 -2.68 4.53 4.22
C ALA A 104 -1.53 5.43 3.70
N SER A 105 -1.68 6.77 3.81
CA SER A 105 -0.65 7.71 3.34
C SER A 105 0.63 7.69 4.17
N LYS A 106 0.50 7.54 5.51
CA LYS A 106 1.65 7.46 6.43
C LYS A 106 2.55 6.23 6.14
N LEU A 107 1.94 5.10 5.79
CA LEU A 107 2.65 3.86 5.43
C LEU A 107 3.43 4.00 4.11
N VAL A 108 2.80 4.59 3.09
CA VAL A 108 3.47 4.89 1.81
C VAL A 108 4.67 5.80 2.02
N MET A 109 4.50 6.94 2.71
CA MET A 109 5.60 7.88 2.91
C MET A 109 6.79 7.23 3.63
N SER A 110 6.50 6.36 4.59
CA SER A 110 7.52 5.59 5.30
C SER A 110 8.27 4.62 4.36
N TYR A 111 7.55 3.95 3.45
CA TYR A 111 8.16 3.09 2.44
C TYR A 111 9.01 3.86 1.42
N VAL A 112 8.48 4.95 0.87
CA VAL A 112 9.21 5.80 -0.09
C VAL A 112 10.51 6.30 0.55
N ALA A 113 10.47 6.73 1.81
CA ALA A 113 11.67 7.12 2.55
C ALA A 113 12.67 5.97 2.73
N ALA A 114 12.19 4.75 3.05
CA ALA A 114 13.04 3.57 3.19
C ALA A 114 13.72 3.17 1.87
N VAL A 115 13.02 3.28 0.73
CA VAL A 115 13.52 2.85 -0.58
C VAL A 115 14.34 3.92 -1.31
N CYS A 116 14.04 5.20 -1.11
CA CYS A 116 14.81 6.29 -1.72
C CYS A 116 16.25 6.39 -1.21
N GLY A 117 16.59 5.70 -0.12
CA GLY A 117 17.94 5.26 0.19
C GLY A 117 19.04 6.29 -0.03
N LYS A 118 18.87 7.54 0.44
CA LYS A 118 19.91 8.57 0.45
C LYS A 118 19.72 9.56 1.61
N GLY A 119 20.58 9.44 2.63
CA GLY A 119 21.01 10.56 3.48
C GLY A 119 20.12 10.97 4.66
N GLN A 120 20.76 11.54 5.69
CA GLN A 120 20.12 12.24 6.81
C GLN A 120 19.10 13.29 6.35
N GLU A 121 19.28 13.88 5.16
CA GLU A 121 18.38 14.87 4.58
C GLU A 121 16.97 14.33 4.26
N VAL A 122 16.85 13.14 3.69
CA VAL A 122 15.53 12.53 3.41
C VAL A 122 14.81 12.19 4.71
N ASN A 123 15.55 11.73 5.72
CA ASN A 123 14.98 11.50 7.05
C ASN A 123 14.52 12.79 7.73
N LYS A 124 15.27 13.90 7.55
CA LYS A 124 14.90 15.21 8.08
C LYS A 124 13.60 15.73 7.43
N VAL A 125 13.48 15.63 6.11
CA VAL A 125 12.24 16.01 5.39
C VAL A 125 11.07 15.11 5.82
N LYS A 126 11.29 13.80 5.97
CA LYS A 126 10.29 12.86 6.49
C LYS A 126 9.83 13.24 7.89
N GLU A 127 10.76 13.54 8.79
CA GLU A 127 10.45 13.90 10.16
C GLU A 127 9.68 15.22 10.21
N GLN A 128 10.07 16.22 9.42
CA GLN A 128 9.30 17.46 9.29
C GLN A 128 7.88 17.23 8.76
N LEU A 129 7.70 16.38 7.76
CA LEU A 129 6.37 16.01 7.24
C LEU A 129 5.53 15.24 8.27
N LEU A 130 6.13 14.30 9.00
CA LEU A 130 5.43 13.55 10.03
C LEU A 130 5.04 14.42 11.23
N GLN A 131 5.88 15.38 11.59
CA GLN A 131 5.62 16.34 12.68
C GLN A 131 4.64 17.45 12.30
N SER A 132 4.51 17.79 11.02
CA SER A 132 3.51 18.76 10.56
C SER A 132 2.10 18.15 10.47
N ASN A 133 1.98 16.83 10.31
CA ASN A 133 0.68 16.15 10.22
C ASN A 133 -0.28 16.47 11.37
N PRO A 134 0.09 16.41 12.66
CA PRO A 134 -0.81 16.80 13.75
C PRO A 134 -1.33 18.23 13.63
N VAL A 135 -0.51 19.16 13.15
CA VAL A 135 -0.92 20.57 12.93
C VAL A 135 -1.92 20.63 11.77
N LEU A 136 -1.62 19.98 10.65
CA LEU A 136 -2.52 19.91 9.49
C LEU A 136 -3.84 19.23 9.83
N GLU A 137 -3.81 18.17 10.62
CA GLU A 137 -5.00 17.48 11.13
C GLU A 137 -5.81 18.40 12.07
N ALA A 138 -5.16 19.16 12.96
CA ALA A 138 -5.85 20.07 13.88
C ALA A 138 -6.61 21.20 13.17
N PHE A 139 -6.05 21.74 12.08
CA PHE A 139 -6.68 22.83 11.32
C PHE A 139 -7.58 22.35 10.17
N GLY A 140 -7.31 21.17 9.62
CA GLY A 140 -7.94 20.68 8.40
C GLY A 140 -8.94 19.53 8.59
N ASN A 141 -8.95 18.89 9.77
CA ASN A 141 -9.90 17.83 10.06
C ASN A 141 -11.12 18.36 10.80
N ALA A 142 -12.27 17.74 10.51
CA ALA A 142 -13.51 18.02 11.20
C ALA A 142 -14.24 16.72 11.52
N LYS A 143 -14.99 16.75 12.63
CA LYS A 143 -15.93 15.68 12.97
C LYS A 143 -17.14 15.75 12.05
N THR A 144 -17.50 14.61 11.48
CA THR A 144 -18.71 14.42 10.67
C THR A 144 -19.61 13.37 11.32
N VAL A 145 -20.80 13.15 10.75
CA VAL A 145 -21.73 12.11 11.24
C VAL A 145 -21.16 10.69 11.12
N ARG A 146 -20.27 10.45 10.15
CA ARG A 146 -19.73 9.10 9.83
C ARG A 146 -18.27 8.88 10.22
N ASN A 147 -17.52 9.95 10.49
CA ASN A 147 -16.10 9.90 10.81
C ASN A 147 -15.75 11.04 11.77
N ASP A 148 -15.17 10.69 12.93
CA ASP A 148 -14.78 11.63 13.97
C ASP A 148 -13.55 12.48 13.60
N ASN A 149 -12.70 12.00 12.68
CA ASN A 149 -11.47 12.67 12.26
C ASN A 149 -11.34 12.68 10.72
N SER A 150 -12.27 13.39 10.06
CA SER A 150 -12.32 13.46 8.60
C SER A 150 -11.53 14.65 8.06
N SER A 151 -10.54 14.38 7.21
CA SER A 151 -9.82 15.43 6.46
C SER A 151 -10.76 16.14 5.50
N ARG A 152 -10.82 17.48 5.58
CA ARG A 152 -11.63 18.32 4.67
C ARG A 152 -10.79 19.06 3.63
N PHE A 153 -9.52 18.68 3.52
CA PHE A 153 -8.56 19.19 2.55
C PHE A 153 -7.84 18.04 1.85
N SER A 154 -7.31 18.33 0.67
CA SER A 154 -6.44 17.43 -0.08
C SER A 154 -4.98 17.75 0.24
N LEU A 155 -4.20 16.73 0.60
CA LEU A 155 -2.75 16.83 0.76
C LEU A 155 -2.07 16.33 -0.51
N TYR A 156 -1.16 17.12 -1.06
CA TYR A 156 -0.33 16.79 -2.23
C TYR A 156 1.14 16.72 -1.82
#